data_AF-A0A3C2B5X4-F1
#
_entry.id   AF-A0A3C2B5X4-F1
#
_cell.length_a   1.000
_cell.length_b   1.000
_cell.length_c   1.000
_cell.angle_alpha   90.00
_cell.angle_beta   90.00
_cell.angle_gamma   90.00
#
_symmetry.space_group_name_H-M   'P 1'
#
loop_
_entity.id
_entity.type
_entity.pdbx_description
1 polymer ?
#
loop_
_entity_poly.entity_id
_entity_poly.type
_entity_poly.pdbx_seq_one_letter_code
_entity_poly.pdbx_strand_id
1 'polypeptide(L)' 'QKIWTSFGAVADYCYLICRTRQEGPPHAGISEIVVPMDTPGIEVRP' A
#
# COMPACT_ATOMS: atom_id res chain seq x y z
N GLN A 1 -0.88 7.66 -3.08
CA GLN A 1 -2.26 7.36 -3.48
C GLN A 1 -2.26 6.09 -4.34
N LYS A 2 -3.19 5.17 -4.09
CA LYS A 2 -3.47 4.00 -4.94
C LYS A 2 -4.92 4.11 -5.41
N ILE A 3 -5.24 3.43 -6.50
CA ILE A 3 -6.58 3.41 -7.11
C ILE A 3 -6.98 1.98 -7.41
N TRP A 4 -8.28 1.71 -7.49
CA TRP A 4 -8.85 0.38 -7.73
C TRP A 4 -8.41 -0.67 -6.70
N THR A 5 -8.28 -0.27 -5.44
CA THR A 5 -7.98 -1.19 -4.33
C THR A 5 -9.24 -1.95 -3.95
N SER A 6 -9.44 -3.12 -4.57
CA SER A 6 -10.56 -4.01 -4.28
C SER A 6 -10.73 -4.19 -2.78
N PHE A 7 -11.98 -4.04 -2.30
CA PHE A 7 -12.35 -4.15 -0.88
C PHE A 7 -11.66 -3.16 0.07
N GLY A 8 -10.98 -2.11 -0.43
CA GLY A 8 -10.29 -1.13 0.41
C GLY A 8 -11.18 -0.39 1.42
N ALA A 9 -12.50 -0.38 1.23
CA ALA A 9 -13.44 0.23 2.18
C ALA A 9 -13.83 -0.68 3.36
N VAL A 10 -13.55 -1.99 3.29
CA VAL A 10 -14.04 -2.98 4.27
C VAL A 10 -12.98 -3.94 4.79
N ALA A 11 -11.75 -3.88 4.28
CA ALA A 11 -10.68 -4.77 4.71
C ALA A 11 -10.03 -4.30 6.02
N ASP A 12 -9.68 -5.24 6.90
CA ASP A 12 -8.89 -4.95 8.11
C ASP A 12 -7.42 -4.65 7.80
N TYR A 13 -6.90 -5.24 6.72
CA TYR A 13 -5.52 -5.09 6.28
C TYR A 13 -5.42 -4.77 4.78
N CYS A 14 -4.42 -3.98 4.42
CA CYS A 14 -3.99 -3.75 3.05
C CYS A 14 -2.70 -4.53 2.75
N TYR A 15 -2.70 -5.29 1.66
CA TYR A 15 -1.48 -5.78 1.03
C TYR A 15 -0.91 -4.67 0.14
N LEU A 16 0.02 -3.89 0.70
CA LEU A 16 0.58 -2.69 0.08
C LEU A 16 1.92 -3.00 -0.59
N ILE A 17 1.98 -2.71 -1.89
CA ILE A 17 3.23 -2.72 -2.66
C ILE A 17 3.69 -1.28 -2.88
N CYS A 18 4.84 -0.93 -2.31
CA CYS A 18 5.41 0.42 -2.38
C CYS A 18 6.93 0.41 -2.59
N ARG A 19 7.45 1.54 -3.09
CA ARG A 19 8.87 1.76 -3.26
C ARG A 19 9.52 2.07 -1.91
N THR A 20 10.57 1.33 -1.57
CA THR A 20 11.37 1.51 -0.34
C THR A 20 12.81 1.92 -0.65
N ARG A 21 13.27 1.75 -1.90
CA ARG A 21 14.57 2.25 -2.39
C ARG A 21 14.46 2.80 -3.82
N GLN A 22 15.24 3.85 -4.10
CA GLN A 22 15.28 4.53 -5.40
C GLN A 22 16.54 4.23 -6.22
N GLU A 23 17.54 3.62 -5.62
CA GLU A 23 18.80 3.24 -6.28
C GLU A 23 18.73 1.83 -6.87
N GLY A 24 19.46 1.61 -7.96
CA GLY A 24 19.59 0.29 -8.59
C GLY A 24 18.40 -0.10 -9.48
N PRO A 25 18.28 -1.39 -9.86
CA PRO A 25 17.20 -1.87 -10.71
C PRO A 25 15.81 -1.57 -10.10
N PRO A 26 14.84 -1.10 -10.90
CA PRO A 26 13.57 -0.58 -10.37
C PRO A 26 12.77 -1.63 -9.59
N HIS A 27 12.88 -2.90 -9.95
CA HIS A 27 12.19 -4.03 -9.30
C HIS A 27 12.78 -4.40 -7.94
N ALA A 28 14.07 -4.11 -7.69
CA ALA A 28 14.73 -4.41 -6.43
C ALA A 28 14.40 -3.39 -5.32
N GLY A 29 13.82 -2.24 -5.68
CA GLY A 29 13.45 -1.18 -4.74
C GLY A 29 12.00 -1.22 -4.25
N ILE A 30 11.31 -2.34 -4.43
CA ILE A 30 9.89 -2.51 -4.07
C ILE A 30 9.80 -3.48 -2.88
N SER A 31 8.88 -3.20 -1.96
CA SER A 31 8.55 -4.09 -0.85
C SER A 31 7.06 -4.31 -0.76
N GLU A 32 6.69 -5.48 -0.24
CA GLU A 32 5.33 -5.89 0.09
C GLU A 32 5.14 -5.77 1.59
N ILE A 33 4.10 -5.05 2.02
CA ILE A 33 3.87 -4.74 3.43
C ILE A 33 2.39 -5.00 3.73
N VAL A 34 2.12 -5.73 4.82
CA VAL A 34 0.76 -5.86 5.36
C VAL A 34 0.52 -4.72 6.33
N VAL A 35 -0.46 -3.87 6.04
CA VAL A 35 -0.73 -2.63 6.78
C VAL A 35 -2.14 -2.68 7.38
N PRO A 36 -2.32 -2.47 8.70
CA PRO A 36 -3.64 -2.29 9.30
C PRO A 36 -4.36 -1.08 8.69
N MET A 37 -5.61 -1.24 8.27
CA MET A 37 -6.36 -0.17 7.59
C MET A 37 -6.80 0.96 8.54
N ASP A 38 -6.72 0.75 9.84
CA ASP A 38 -6.92 1.75 10.90
C ASP A 38 -5.64 2.57 11.22
N THR A 39 -4.52 2.33 10.51
CA THR A 39 -3.28 3.07 10.72
C THR A 39 -3.47 4.57 10.47
N PRO A 40 -3.02 5.47 11.37
CA PRO A 40 -3.10 6.91 11.17
C PRO A 40 -2.49 7.36 9.84
N GLY A 41 -3.25 8.15 9.08
CA GLY A 41 -2.83 8.66 7.76
C GLY A 41 -3.37 7.85 6.57
N ILE A 42 -4.09 6.75 6.80
CA ILE A 42 -4.88 6.08 5.77
C ILE A 42 -6.23 6.78 5.62
N GLU A 43 -6.59 7.10 4.38
CA GLU A 43 -7.89 7.64 4.01
C GLU A 43 -8.45 6.85 2.82
N VAL A 44 -9.71 6.41 2.93
CA VAL A 44 -10.43 5.73 1.85
C VAL A 44 -11.35 6.73 1.15
N ARG A 45 -11.17 6.88 -0.18
CA ARG A 45 -11.97 7.79 -1.01
C ARG A 45 -12.70 6.98 -2.11
N PRO A 46 -14.04 7.05 -2.21
CA PRO A 46 -14.81 6.46 -3.30
C PRO A 46 -14.56 7.11 -4.66
#